data_AF-A0A565EAT1-F1
#
_entry.id   AF-A0A565EAT1-F1
#
_cell.length_a   1.000
_cell.length_b   1.000
_cell.length_c   1.000
_cell.angle_alpha   90.00
_cell.angle_beta   90.00
_cell.angle_gamma   90.00
#
_symmetry.space_group_name_H-M   'P 1'
#
loop_
_entity.id
_entity.type
_entity.pdbx_description
1 polymer ?
#
loop_
_entity_poly.entity_id
_entity_poly.type
_entity_poly.pdbx_seq_one_letter_code
_entity_poly.pdbx_strand_id
1 'polypeptide(L)'
;MKIIIAPDSFKESMGAKEVALIMEKGVKRVFPEAEIIKMPMADGGEGTVESLVEVRRGKIIRKKVTSPLGKKIYAYFGILEDEITAVVEMAQASGLSLVPPRERNPLSTTSYGTGELIKEALDRGCRKIIVGIGGSATVDGGAGMAQALGAKLLDKRGKEVSFGGGSLGKIVDINMEKFDARIADIEVIVASDVDNPLCGSEGAAKVYGPQKGATPEMVDILNRNLAHFARMIKKFLGKEVADTPGAGAAGGLGAGLIAFLGAKLEPGIDRMIDASNLEEKLKGADLVISGEGRIDEQTAYGKTPMGVAERAKKENIPVILIGGEIRIGGKVLYEKGVDALISSVDRVSSLSEVMRNSRRALMDASERAMRLVKIGCLLR
;
A
#
# COMPACT_ATOMS: atom_id res chain seq x y z
N MET A 1 6.18 -18.94 -26.25
CA MET A 1 6.41 -18.87 -24.80
C MET A 1 5.78 -17.59 -24.28
N LYS A 2 4.73 -17.70 -23.48
CA LYS A 2 4.03 -16.61 -22.81
C LYS A 2 4.57 -16.46 -21.40
N ILE A 3 5.12 -15.29 -21.07
CA ILE A 3 5.76 -15.01 -19.79
C ILE A 3 5.02 -13.86 -19.10
N ILE A 4 4.58 -14.09 -17.86
CA ILE A 4 4.06 -13.02 -17.00
C ILE A 4 5.20 -12.45 -16.18
N ILE A 5 5.40 -11.14 -16.23
CA ILE A 5 6.38 -10.42 -15.40
C ILE A 5 5.62 -9.59 -14.39
N ALA A 6 5.53 -10.07 -13.14
CA ALA A 6 4.70 -9.49 -12.09
C ALA A 6 5.49 -9.08 -10.83
N PRO A 7 6.46 -8.15 -10.92
CA PRO A 7 7.31 -7.79 -9.79
C PRO A 7 6.68 -6.73 -8.88
N ASP A 8 7.19 -6.66 -7.66
CA ASP A 8 7.06 -5.48 -6.78
C ASP A 8 8.16 -4.45 -7.10
N SER A 9 8.04 -3.28 -6.48
CA SER A 9 9.11 -2.30 -6.37
C SER A 9 10.35 -2.88 -5.69
N PHE A 10 11.51 -2.39 -6.13
CA PHE A 10 12.76 -2.58 -5.42
C PHE A 10 12.94 -1.32 -4.58
N LYS A 11 12.46 -1.38 -3.33
CA LYS A 11 12.40 -0.23 -2.40
C LYS A 11 13.69 0.59 -2.41
N GLU A 12 13.54 1.90 -2.43
CA GLU A 12 14.63 2.89 -2.54
C GLU A 12 15.46 2.85 -3.85
N SER A 13 15.09 2.02 -4.84
CA SER A 13 15.82 1.86 -6.10
C SER A 13 14.97 2.08 -7.35
N MET A 14 13.93 1.27 -7.54
CA MET A 14 13.13 1.20 -8.78
C MET A 14 11.67 0.90 -8.45
N GLY A 15 10.73 1.59 -9.10
CA GLY A 15 9.30 1.27 -9.01
C GLY A 15 8.95 -0.01 -9.77
N ALA A 16 7.85 -0.68 -9.42
CA ALA A 16 7.44 -1.96 -10.00
C ALA A 16 7.37 -1.95 -11.54
N LYS A 17 6.86 -0.86 -12.13
CA LYS A 17 6.82 -0.66 -13.59
C LYS A 17 8.21 -0.67 -14.23
N GLU A 18 9.17 0.02 -13.60
CA GLU A 18 10.55 0.05 -14.08
C GLU A 18 11.20 -1.33 -13.96
N VAL A 19 10.99 -2.02 -12.85
CA VAL A 19 11.46 -3.40 -12.63
C VAL A 19 10.93 -4.32 -13.72
N ALA A 20 9.63 -4.28 -14.03
CA ALA A 20 9.03 -5.12 -15.07
C ALA A 20 9.61 -4.86 -16.47
N LEU A 21 9.84 -3.60 -16.82
CA LEU A 21 10.47 -3.20 -18.09
C LEU A 21 11.92 -3.68 -18.20
N ILE A 22 12.66 -3.67 -17.10
CA ILE A 22 14.06 -4.12 -17.06
C ILE A 22 14.12 -5.64 -17.16
N MET A 23 13.26 -6.36 -16.44
CA MET A 23 13.15 -7.81 -16.53
C MET A 23 12.81 -8.26 -17.95
N GLU A 24 11.85 -7.59 -18.60
CA GLU A 24 11.50 -7.82 -20.01
C GLU A 24 12.71 -7.71 -20.94
N LYS A 25 13.56 -6.68 -20.78
CA LYS A 25 14.78 -6.52 -21.59
C LYS A 25 15.72 -7.72 -21.42
N GLY A 26 15.91 -8.20 -20.19
CA GLY A 26 16.73 -9.38 -19.92
C GLY A 26 16.14 -10.65 -20.53
N VAL A 27 14.82 -10.82 -20.45
CA VAL A 27 14.11 -11.95 -21.06
C VAL A 27 14.29 -11.96 -22.58
N LYS A 28 14.07 -10.81 -23.24
CA LYS A 28 14.14 -10.66 -24.69
C LYS A 28 15.54 -10.88 -25.27
N ARG A 29 16.61 -10.77 -24.47
CA ARG A 29 17.98 -11.13 -24.90
C ARG A 29 18.15 -12.63 -25.17
N VAL A 30 17.32 -13.48 -24.55
CA VAL A 30 17.40 -14.95 -24.70
C VAL A 30 16.24 -15.48 -25.54
N PHE A 31 15.04 -14.95 -25.32
CA PHE A 31 13.81 -15.32 -26.03
C PHE A 31 13.18 -14.08 -26.70
N PRO A 32 13.70 -13.64 -27.87
CA PRO A 32 13.22 -12.43 -28.54
C PRO A 32 11.75 -12.50 -28.95
N GLU A 33 11.26 -13.70 -29.26
CA GLU A 33 9.87 -13.96 -29.67
C GLU A 33 8.92 -14.27 -28.49
N ALA A 34 9.38 -14.20 -27.24
CA ALA A 34 8.51 -14.44 -26.09
C ALA A 34 7.38 -13.40 -26.03
N GLU A 35 6.14 -13.84 -25.82
CA GLU A 35 5.04 -12.95 -25.49
C GLU A 35 5.19 -12.55 -24.02
N ILE A 36 5.28 -11.25 -23.74
CA ILE A 36 5.51 -10.74 -22.38
C ILE A 36 4.32 -9.90 -21.95
N ILE A 37 3.70 -10.31 -20.85
CA ILE A 37 2.67 -9.54 -20.16
C ILE A 37 3.29 -8.98 -18.88
N LYS A 38 3.42 -7.65 -18.81
CA LYS A 38 3.91 -6.95 -17.62
C LYS A 38 2.75 -6.62 -16.70
N MET A 39 2.89 -7.00 -15.44
CA MET A 39 1.92 -6.83 -14.38
C MET A 39 2.62 -6.21 -13.17
N PRO A 40 3.08 -4.94 -13.22
CA PRO A 40 3.66 -4.32 -12.03
C PRO A 40 2.66 -4.40 -10.87
N MET A 41 3.13 -4.93 -9.74
CA MET A 41 2.31 -5.19 -8.56
C MET A 41 2.68 -4.26 -7.41
N ALA A 42 1.85 -4.23 -6.37
CA ALA A 42 2.13 -3.59 -5.09
C ALA A 42 1.30 -4.30 -4.00
N ASP A 43 1.65 -4.05 -2.74
CA ASP A 43 1.04 -4.63 -1.53
C ASP A 43 0.04 -3.67 -0.84
N GLY A 44 -0.41 -2.60 -1.50
CA GLY A 44 -1.21 -1.53 -0.88
C GLY A 44 -0.36 -0.41 -0.28
N GLY A 45 0.97 -0.50 -0.39
CA GLY A 45 1.92 0.56 -0.10
C GLY A 45 2.12 1.57 -1.25
N GLU A 46 3.29 2.19 -1.28
CA GLU A 46 3.69 3.17 -2.30
C GLU A 46 3.74 2.56 -3.70
N GLY A 47 3.15 3.23 -4.68
CA GLY A 47 3.14 2.80 -6.09
C GLY A 47 1.98 1.89 -6.48
N THR A 48 1.05 1.64 -5.55
CA THR A 48 -0.22 0.93 -5.76
C THR A 48 -1.07 1.57 -6.87
N VAL A 49 -1.21 2.90 -6.85
CA VAL A 49 -1.97 3.69 -7.82
C VAL A 49 -1.38 3.51 -9.20
N GLU A 50 -0.07 3.72 -9.37
CA GLU A 50 0.61 3.58 -10.65
C GLU A 50 0.53 2.16 -11.18
N SER A 51 0.78 1.16 -10.32
CA SER A 51 0.72 -0.25 -10.69
C SER A 51 -0.68 -0.63 -11.21
N LEU A 52 -1.74 -0.31 -10.45
CA LEU A 52 -3.11 -0.65 -10.89
C LEU A 52 -3.53 0.15 -12.11
N VAL A 53 -3.27 1.45 -12.17
CA VAL A 53 -3.62 2.28 -13.33
C VAL A 53 -2.93 1.76 -14.61
N GLU A 54 -1.65 1.38 -14.52
CA GLU A 54 -0.92 0.82 -15.66
C GLU A 54 -1.52 -0.50 -16.14
N VAL A 55 -1.73 -1.44 -15.21
CA VAL A 55 -2.22 -2.79 -15.53
C VAL A 55 -3.64 -2.76 -16.06
N ARG A 56 -4.48 -1.92 -15.47
CA ARG A 56 -5.90 -1.83 -15.75
C ARG A 56 -6.23 -0.77 -16.80
N ARG A 57 -5.24 -0.05 -17.33
CA ARG A 57 -5.41 1.05 -18.32
C ARG A 57 -6.34 2.17 -17.82
N GLY A 58 -6.22 2.48 -16.53
CA GLY A 58 -6.93 3.59 -15.90
C GLY A 58 -6.32 4.94 -16.24
N LYS A 59 -6.68 5.95 -15.43
CA LYS A 59 -6.14 7.30 -15.50
C LYS A 59 -5.75 7.84 -14.13
N ILE A 60 -4.69 8.64 -14.10
CA ILE A 60 -4.26 9.38 -12.91
C ILE A 60 -4.97 10.73 -12.87
N ILE A 61 -5.60 11.04 -11.75
CA ILE A 61 -6.24 12.33 -11.48
C ILE A 61 -5.40 13.09 -10.46
N ARG A 62 -5.00 14.32 -10.80
CA ARG A 62 -4.25 15.21 -9.90
C ARG A 62 -5.20 16.19 -9.22
N LYS A 63 -5.04 16.38 -7.91
CA LYS A 63 -5.87 17.28 -7.10
C LYS A 63 -5.01 18.08 -6.14
N LYS A 64 -5.36 19.35 -5.95
CA LYS A 64 -4.78 20.19 -4.89
C LYS A 64 -5.47 19.83 -3.57
N VAL A 65 -4.73 19.30 -2.61
CA VAL A 65 -5.22 18.80 -1.30
C VAL A 65 -4.38 19.36 -0.16
N THR A 66 -4.81 19.10 1.07
CA THR A 66 -4.18 19.51 2.32
C THR A 66 -3.15 18.47 2.74
N SER A 67 -1.89 18.88 2.88
CA SER A 67 -0.80 18.04 3.35
C SER A 67 -0.91 17.72 4.85
N PRO A 68 -0.08 16.81 5.40
CA PRO A 68 -0.08 16.55 6.84
C PRO A 68 0.12 17.81 7.68
N LEU A 69 0.86 18.79 7.16
CA LEU A 69 1.16 20.05 7.87
C LEU A 69 0.13 21.16 7.60
N GLY A 70 -1.02 20.85 6.98
CA GLY A 70 -2.08 21.82 6.71
C GLY A 70 -1.83 22.72 5.49
N LYS A 71 -0.75 22.51 4.73
CA LYS A 71 -0.41 23.30 3.53
C LYS A 71 -1.07 22.69 2.30
N LYS A 72 -1.41 23.49 1.29
CA LYS A 72 -1.92 22.92 0.02
C LYS A 72 -0.79 22.37 -0.85
N ILE A 73 -0.93 21.12 -1.29
CA ILE A 73 -0.01 20.39 -2.18
C ILE A 73 -0.77 19.75 -3.34
N TYR A 74 -0.05 19.34 -4.39
CA TYR A 74 -0.62 18.46 -5.41
C TYR A 74 -0.42 17.01 -5.00
N ALA A 75 -1.52 16.28 -4.90
CA ALA A 75 -1.55 14.83 -4.76
C ALA A 75 -2.25 14.22 -5.98
N TYR A 76 -2.31 12.90 -6.05
CA TYR A 76 -3.05 12.20 -7.09
C TYR A 76 -3.66 10.89 -6.57
N PHE A 77 -4.59 10.37 -7.36
CA PHE A 77 -5.20 9.05 -7.20
C PHE A 77 -5.51 8.48 -8.59
N GLY A 78 -5.83 7.19 -8.67
CA GLY A 78 -6.18 6.51 -9.91
C GLY A 78 -7.68 6.29 -10.04
N ILE A 79 -8.18 6.30 -11.27
CA ILE A 79 -9.49 5.75 -11.64
C ILE A 79 -9.22 4.65 -12.65
N LEU A 80 -9.73 3.45 -12.39
CA LEU A 80 -9.53 2.30 -13.26
C LEU A 80 -10.41 2.41 -14.53
N GLU A 81 -10.20 1.54 -15.49
CA GLU A 81 -10.91 1.54 -16.78
C GLU A 81 -12.41 1.29 -16.69
N ASP A 82 -12.88 0.71 -15.57
CA ASP A 82 -14.31 0.58 -15.28
C ASP A 82 -14.98 1.92 -14.94
N GLU A 83 -14.20 2.99 -14.75
CA GLU A 83 -14.62 4.36 -14.41
C GLU A 83 -15.38 4.48 -13.06
N ILE A 84 -15.57 3.37 -12.34
CA ILE A 84 -16.29 3.31 -11.07
C ILE A 84 -15.36 3.00 -9.89
N THR A 85 -14.17 2.45 -10.15
CA THR A 85 -13.19 2.08 -9.13
C THR A 85 -12.09 3.13 -9.05
N ALA A 86 -11.99 3.78 -7.89
CA ALA A 86 -10.86 4.65 -7.55
C ALA A 86 -9.83 3.90 -6.72
N VAL A 87 -8.55 4.21 -6.94
CA VAL A 87 -7.42 3.75 -6.13
C VAL A 87 -6.79 4.97 -5.48
N VAL A 88 -6.83 5.04 -4.15
CA VAL A 88 -6.34 6.17 -3.37
C VAL A 88 -5.19 5.68 -2.50
N GLU A 89 -4.01 6.27 -2.67
CA GLU A 89 -2.90 6.11 -1.72
C GLU A 89 -2.92 7.25 -0.73
N MET A 90 -3.05 6.93 0.56
CA MET A 90 -3.07 7.95 1.60
C MET A 90 -1.75 8.74 1.63
N ALA A 91 -0.63 8.10 1.28
CA ALA A 91 0.70 8.71 1.31
C ALA A 91 0.83 9.91 0.37
N GLN A 92 0.07 9.94 -0.73
CA GLN A 92 0.08 11.05 -1.69
C GLN A 92 -0.40 12.37 -1.08
N ALA A 93 -1.31 12.30 -0.10
CA ALA A 93 -1.86 13.48 0.57
C ALA A 93 -1.36 13.63 2.01
N SER A 94 -1.13 12.50 2.68
CA SER A 94 -0.96 12.40 4.14
C SER A 94 0.29 11.59 4.55
N GLY A 95 1.24 11.40 3.63
CA GLY A 95 2.42 10.56 3.80
C GLY A 95 3.60 11.18 4.55
N LEU A 96 4.43 10.33 5.13
CA LEU A 96 5.63 10.69 5.91
C LEU A 96 6.71 11.38 5.06
N SER A 97 6.80 11.05 3.77
CA SER A 97 7.70 11.68 2.80
C SER A 97 7.39 13.15 2.55
N LEU A 98 6.15 13.59 2.82
CA LEU A 98 5.71 14.98 2.70
C LEU A 98 6.11 15.84 3.91
N VAL A 99 6.69 15.24 4.96
CA VAL A 99 7.03 15.90 6.21
C VAL A 99 8.53 15.82 6.46
N PRO A 100 9.27 16.95 6.36
CA PRO A 100 10.69 16.99 6.70
C PRO A 100 10.91 16.43 8.11
N PRO A 101 11.99 15.66 8.38
CA PRO A 101 12.22 15.03 9.69
C PRO A 101 12.08 15.97 10.89
N ARG A 102 12.56 17.22 10.77
CA ARG A 102 12.49 18.26 11.81
C ARG A 102 11.08 18.81 12.07
N GLU A 103 10.14 18.60 11.16
CA GLU A 103 8.74 19.08 11.24
C GLU A 103 7.77 17.94 11.59
N ARG A 104 8.27 16.72 11.82
CA ARG A 104 7.45 15.56 12.19
C ARG A 104 6.86 15.73 13.59
N ASN A 105 5.56 15.98 13.65
CA ASN A 105 4.83 16.10 14.90
C ASN A 105 3.42 15.48 14.80
N PRO A 106 3.25 14.22 15.24
CA PRO A 106 1.99 13.48 15.10
C PRO A 106 0.83 14.02 15.95
N LEU A 107 1.10 14.93 16.89
CA LEU A 107 0.05 15.67 17.59
C LEU A 107 -0.69 16.65 16.66
N SER A 108 -0.04 17.09 15.58
CA SER A 108 -0.53 18.14 14.68
C SER A 108 -0.84 17.66 13.27
N THR A 109 -0.22 16.57 12.82
CA THR A 109 -0.37 16.12 11.43
C THR A 109 -1.76 15.57 11.14
N THR A 110 -2.31 15.90 9.97
CA THR A 110 -3.70 15.58 9.59
C THR A 110 -3.83 14.66 8.39
N SER A 111 -4.87 13.81 8.41
CA SER A 111 -5.31 12.99 7.28
C SER A 111 -6.31 13.69 6.34
N TYR A 112 -6.55 15.00 6.53
CA TYR A 112 -7.57 15.76 5.79
C TYR A 112 -7.43 15.64 4.27
N GLY A 113 -6.21 15.69 3.74
CA GLY A 113 -5.98 15.55 2.29
C GLY A 113 -6.39 14.18 1.74
N THR A 114 -6.31 13.11 2.54
CA THR A 114 -6.81 11.79 2.14
C THR A 114 -8.32 11.84 1.93
N GLY A 115 -9.06 12.51 2.83
CA GLY A 115 -10.50 12.71 2.66
C GLY A 115 -10.83 13.59 1.45
N GLU A 116 -10.00 14.59 1.12
CA GLU A 116 -10.14 15.38 -0.13
C GLU A 116 -9.96 14.52 -1.39
N LEU A 117 -9.04 13.55 -1.38
CA LEU A 117 -8.89 12.60 -2.51
C LEU A 117 -10.10 11.67 -2.65
N ILE A 118 -10.60 11.13 -1.52
CA ILE A 118 -11.81 10.30 -1.51
C ILE A 118 -13.01 11.09 -2.02
N LYS A 119 -13.17 12.34 -1.58
CA LYS A 119 -14.23 13.22 -2.04
C LYS A 119 -14.15 13.49 -3.54
N GLU A 120 -12.95 13.74 -4.07
CA GLU A 120 -12.75 13.94 -5.51
C GLU A 120 -13.08 12.67 -6.32
N ALA A 121 -12.79 11.47 -5.79
CA ALA A 121 -13.21 10.23 -6.41
C ALA A 121 -14.75 10.11 -6.45
N LEU A 122 -15.42 10.45 -5.34
CA LEU A 122 -16.89 10.51 -5.28
C LEU A 122 -17.48 11.53 -6.25
N ASP A 123 -16.86 12.70 -6.39
CA ASP A 123 -17.27 13.76 -7.33
C ASP A 123 -17.17 13.32 -8.80
N ARG A 124 -16.35 12.31 -9.07
CA ARG A 124 -16.21 11.68 -10.40
C ARG A 124 -17.14 10.49 -10.60
N GLY A 125 -17.99 10.18 -9.63
CA GLY A 125 -18.97 9.11 -9.72
C GLY A 125 -18.43 7.73 -9.35
N CYS A 126 -17.22 7.63 -8.79
CA CYS A 126 -16.68 6.36 -8.33
C CYS A 126 -17.56 5.77 -7.22
N ARG A 127 -17.84 4.46 -7.32
CA ARG A 127 -18.66 3.69 -6.37
C ARG A 127 -17.86 2.63 -5.62
N LYS A 128 -16.61 2.45 -5.99
CA LYS A 128 -15.67 1.57 -5.30
C LYS A 128 -14.37 2.33 -5.05
N ILE A 129 -13.83 2.24 -3.85
CA ILE A 129 -12.58 2.91 -3.47
C ILE A 129 -11.67 1.89 -2.81
N ILE A 130 -10.52 1.64 -3.44
CA ILE A 130 -9.42 0.88 -2.85
C ILE A 130 -8.46 1.89 -2.23
N VAL A 131 -8.20 1.78 -0.93
CA VAL A 131 -7.34 2.70 -0.18
C VAL A 131 -6.09 1.97 0.29
N GLY A 132 -4.94 2.38 -0.25
CA GLY A 132 -3.63 2.01 0.27
C GLY A 132 -3.24 2.94 1.42
N ILE A 133 -2.96 2.38 2.60
CA ILE A 133 -2.68 3.17 3.82
C ILE A 133 -1.24 3.04 4.34
N GLY A 134 -0.31 2.58 3.52
CA GLY A 134 1.12 2.60 3.84
C GLY A 134 1.70 4.01 3.99
N GLY A 135 2.78 4.13 4.77
CA GLY A 135 3.64 5.33 4.75
C GLY A 135 3.07 6.61 5.38
N SER A 136 2.14 6.53 6.33
CA SER A 136 1.47 7.73 6.87
C SER A 136 2.34 8.61 7.78
N ALA A 137 2.07 9.93 7.76
CA ALA A 137 2.66 10.91 8.69
C ALA A 137 1.81 11.14 9.96
N THR A 138 0.60 10.58 10.01
CA THR A 138 -0.47 10.99 10.93
C THR A 138 -0.69 9.99 12.05
N VAL A 139 -1.18 10.48 13.20
CA VAL A 139 -1.74 9.67 14.30
C VAL A 139 -3.03 10.33 14.77
N ASP A 140 -3.91 10.66 13.83
CA ASP A 140 -5.15 11.40 14.07
C ASP A 140 -6.41 10.53 14.04
N GLY A 141 -6.27 9.19 13.98
CA GLY A 141 -7.42 8.28 13.97
C GLY A 141 -8.31 8.38 12.73
N GLY A 142 -7.86 9.04 11.66
CA GLY A 142 -8.71 9.35 10.51
C GLY A 142 -9.69 10.51 10.75
N ALA A 143 -9.53 11.27 11.84
CA ALA A 143 -10.37 12.43 12.15
C ALA A 143 -10.31 13.49 11.05
N GLY A 144 -9.11 13.82 10.53
CA GLY A 144 -8.95 14.77 9.43
C GLY A 144 -9.69 14.33 8.17
N MET A 145 -9.56 13.05 7.79
CA MET A 145 -10.30 12.46 6.67
C MET A 145 -11.80 12.61 6.84
N ALA A 146 -12.34 12.28 8.02
CA ALA A 146 -13.77 12.42 8.31
C ALA A 146 -14.24 13.89 8.20
N GLN A 147 -13.44 14.84 8.69
CA GLN A 147 -13.72 16.27 8.57
C GLN A 147 -13.77 16.73 7.11
N ALA A 148 -12.86 16.27 6.26
CA ALA A 148 -12.84 16.58 4.83
C ALA A 148 -14.07 16.04 4.08
N LEU A 149 -14.65 14.95 4.58
CA LEU A 149 -15.87 14.32 4.07
C LEU A 149 -17.15 14.89 4.71
N GLY A 150 -17.03 15.91 5.56
CA GLY A 150 -18.17 16.69 6.09
C GLY A 150 -18.60 16.34 7.51
N ALA A 151 -17.93 15.43 8.20
CA ALA A 151 -18.18 15.17 9.61
C ALA A 151 -17.67 16.35 10.47
N LYS A 152 -18.46 16.77 11.44
CA LYS A 152 -18.04 17.80 12.40
C LYS A 152 -17.67 17.15 13.72
N LEU A 153 -16.41 17.27 14.10
CA LEU A 153 -15.86 16.78 15.37
C LEU A 153 -15.80 17.96 16.34
N LEU A 154 -16.73 18.02 17.30
CA LEU A 154 -16.98 19.22 18.08
C LEU A 154 -16.45 19.13 19.51
N ASP A 155 -15.94 20.23 20.03
CA ASP A 155 -15.53 20.40 21.43
C ASP A 155 -16.71 20.81 22.33
N LYS A 156 -16.46 20.92 23.64
CA LYS A 156 -17.46 21.34 24.64
C LYS A 156 -18.08 22.72 24.42
N ARG A 157 -17.53 23.54 23.52
CA ARG A 157 -18.05 24.86 23.14
C ARG A 157 -18.83 24.81 21.83
N GLY A 158 -19.04 23.63 21.25
CA GLY A 158 -19.68 23.44 19.95
C GLY A 158 -18.82 23.90 18.77
N LYS A 159 -17.49 24.04 18.96
CA LYS A 159 -16.56 24.40 17.89
C LYS A 159 -15.85 23.17 17.36
N GLU A 160 -15.53 23.16 16.07
CA GLU A 160 -14.73 22.08 15.49
C GLU A 160 -13.34 22.03 16.13
N VAL A 161 -12.90 20.81 16.46
CA VAL A 161 -11.55 20.59 16.98
C VAL A 161 -10.51 20.84 15.90
N SER A 162 -9.35 21.32 16.32
CA SER A 162 -8.19 21.46 15.46
C SER A 162 -7.72 20.09 14.92
N PHE A 163 -6.93 20.13 13.87
CA PHE A 163 -6.30 18.96 13.29
C PHE A 163 -5.35 18.23 14.26
N GLY A 164 -5.03 16.99 13.90
CA GLY A 164 -3.99 16.16 14.52
C GLY A 164 -4.43 15.38 15.76
N GLY A 165 -3.62 14.37 16.10
CA GLY A 165 -3.90 13.45 17.21
C GLY A 165 -3.96 14.12 18.59
N GLY A 166 -3.31 15.28 18.75
CA GLY A 166 -3.33 16.04 20.01
C GLY A 166 -4.69 16.64 20.34
N SER A 167 -5.57 16.81 19.34
CA SER A 167 -6.87 17.44 19.50
C SER A 167 -8.00 16.46 19.81
N LEU A 168 -7.80 15.15 19.59
CA LEU A 168 -8.88 14.17 19.67
C LEU A 168 -9.49 14.06 21.07
N GLY A 169 -8.69 14.24 22.13
CA GLY A 169 -9.17 14.22 23.52
C GLY A 169 -10.15 15.34 23.89
N LYS A 170 -10.38 16.31 22.99
CA LYS A 170 -11.31 17.43 23.19
C LYS A 170 -12.70 17.16 22.60
N ILE A 171 -12.86 16.11 21.79
CA ILE A 171 -14.10 15.81 21.08
C ILE A 171 -15.16 15.39 22.09
N VAL A 172 -16.35 15.98 22.05
CA VAL A 172 -17.49 15.57 22.88
C VAL A 172 -18.72 15.21 22.06
N ASP A 173 -18.72 15.57 20.77
CA ASP A 173 -19.81 15.33 19.82
C ASP A 173 -19.28 15.07 18.40
N ILE A 174 -19.97 14.20 17.66
CA ILE A 174 -19.69 13.87 16.25
C ILE A 174 -20.99 14.11 15.47
N ASN A 175 -21.06 15.24 14.77
CA ASN A 175 -22.20 15.57 13.92
C ASN A 175 -21.95 15.11 12.48
N MET A 176 -22.88 14.30 11.96
CA MET A 176 -22.82 13.69 10.63
C MET A 176 -23.82 14.31 9.63
N GLU A 177 -24.52 15.40 9.97
CA GLU A 177 -25.58 15.99 9.14
C GLU A 177 -25.10 16.44 7.75
N LYS A 178 -23.84 16.87 7.65
CA LYS A 178 -23.21 17.29 6.39
C LYS A 178 -22.20 16.28 5.85
N PHE A 179 -22.15 15.10 6.43
CA PHE A 179 -21.30 14.04 5.94
C PHE A 179 -21.74 13.62 4.54
N ASP A 180 -20.78 13.29 3.68
CA ASP A 180 -21.05 12.97 2.28
C ASP A 180 -21.97 11.75 2.14
N ALA A 181 -23.24 11.99 1.80
CA ALA A 181 -24.27 10.96 1.76
C ALA A 181 -23.97 9.82 0.77
N ARG A 182 -23.13 10.07 -0.25
CA ARG A 182 -22.73 9.05 -1.23
C ARG A 182 -21.96 7.90 -0.59
N ILE A 183 -21.32 8.13 0.56
CA ILE A 183 -20.53 7.12 1.26
C ILE A 183 -21.37 5.89 1.65
N ALA A 184 -22.67 6.06 1.89
CA ALA A 184 -23.56 4.96 2.21
C ALA A 184 -23.74 3.96 1.04
N ASP A 185 -23.50 4.41 -0.20
CA ASP A 185 -23.76 3.66 -1.43
C ASP A 185 -22.47 3.21 -2.14
N ILE A 186 -21.32 3.25 -1.47
CA ILE A 186 -20.04 2.84 -2.05
C ILE A 186 -19.43 1.66 -1.29
N GLU A 187 -18.58 0.93 -2.00
CA GLU A 187 -17.68 -0.05 -1.40
C GLU A 187 -16.32 0.59 -1.12
N VAL A 188 -15.85 0.50 0.12
CA VAL A 188 -14.50 0.95 0.51
C VAL A 188 -13.70 -0.22 1.01
N ILE A 189 -12.55 -0.45 0.40
CA ILE A 189 -11.63 -1.52 0.74
C ILE A 189 -10.30 -0.91 1.13
N VAL A 190 -9.74 -1.37 2.24
CA VAL A 190 -8.43 -0.95 2.74
C VAL A 190 -7.44 -2.07 2.52
N ALA A 191 -6.41 -1.81 1.72
CA ALA A 191 -5.28 -2.72 1.52
C ALA A 191 -4.25 -2.46 2.64
N SER A 192 -4.12 -3.41 3.56
CA SER A 192 -3.24 -3.28 4.74
C SER A 192 -2.80 -4.65 5.26
N ASP A 193 -1.50 -4.83 5.43
CA ASP A 193 -0.90 -6.09 5.94
C ASP A 193 -0.56 -6.03 7.43
N VAL A 194 -1.15 -5.10 8.18
CA VAL A 194 -0.93 -4.95 9.62
C VAL A 194 -2.21 -5.18 10.41
N ASP A 195 -2.09 -5.97 11.49
CA ASP A 195 -3.20 -6.33 12.37
C ASP A 195 -3.25 -5.51 13.67
N ASN A 196 -2.31 -4.58 13.86
CA ASN A 196 -2.24 -3.76 15.08
C ASN A 196 -3.59 -3.05 15.37
N PRO A 197 -4.13 -3.18 16.60
CA PRO A 197 -5.37 -2.51 16.99
C PRO A 197 -5.19 -0.99 17.10
N LEU A 198 -6.28 -0.25 17.27
CA LEU A 198 -6.22 1.20 17.43
C LEU A 198 -5.51 1.58 18.75
N CYS A 199 -5.87 0.90 19.84
CA CYS A 199 -5.42 1.19 21.21
C CYS A 199 -4.64 0.00 21.81
N GLY A 200 -4.00 0.20 22.96
CA GLY A 200 -3.37 -0.89 23.73
C GLY A 200 -1.84 -0.87 23.68
N SER A 201 -1.20 -1.96 24.11
CA SER A 201 0.27 -2.14 24.07
C SER A 201 0.80 -2.19 22.65
N GLU A 202 0.03 -2.76 21.74
CA GLU A 202 0.35 -2.89 20.31
C GLU A 202 -0.43 -1.88 19.44
N GLY A 203 -0.99 -0.84 20.08
CA GLY A 203 -1.82 0.16 19.44
C GLY A 203 -1.04 1.14 18.55
N ALA A 204 -1.78 1.85 17.69
CA ALA A 204 -1.24 2.75 16.67
C ALA A 204 -0.19 3.75 17.19
N ALA A 205 -0.48 4.39 18.34
CA ALA A 205 0.41 5.40 18.91
C ALA A 205 1.75 4.81 19.39
N LYS A 206 1.73 3.63 20.00
CA LYS A 206 2.93 3.00 20.57
C LYS A 206 3.82 2.39 19.48
N VAL A 207 3.21 1.70 18.52
CA VAL A 207 3.95 0.99 17.47
C VAL A 207 4.44 1.95 16.38
N TYR A 208 3.59 2.87 15.92
CA TYR A 208 3.90 3.70 14.76
C TYR A 208 4.13 5.19 15.08
N GLY A 209 3.85 5.64 16.30
CA GLY A 209 4.12 7.02 16.71
C GLY A 209 5.60 7.41 16.62
N PRO A 210 6.55 6.59 17.14
CA PRO A 210 7.97 6.96 17.19
C PRO A 210 8.58 7.28 15.81
N GLN A 211 8.33 6.45 14.80
CA GLN A 211 8.82 6.69 13.43
C GLN A 211 8.23 7.96 12.79
N LYS A 212 7.10 8.44 13.31
CA LYS A 212 6.40 9.67 12.90
C LYS A 212 6.82 10.88 13.74
N GLY A 213 7.82 10.75 14.62
CA GLY A 213 8.35 11.83 15.45
C GLY A 213 7.73 11.97 16.83
N ALA A 214 6.95 10.99 17.32
CA ALA A 214 6.42 11.03 18.68
C ALA A 214 7.53 10.75 19.71
N THR A 215 7.68 11.64 20.70
CA THR A 215 8.41 11.33 21.94
C THR A 215 7.58 10.39 22.83
N PRO A 216 8.17 9.75 23.86
CA PRO A 216 7.41 8.93 24.81
C PRO A 216 6.19 9.65 25.41
N GLU A 217 6.33 10.93 25.76
CA GLU A 217 5.24 11.75 26.29
C GLU A 217 4.15 12.00 25.25
N MET A 218 4.53 12.23 23.98
CA MET A 218 3.58 12.34 22.88
C MET A 218 2.83 11.03 22.65
N VAL A 219 3.51 9.88 22.75
CA VAL A 219 2.88 8.56 22.63
C VAL A 219 1.79 8.37 23.69
N ASP A 220 2.05 8.76 24.95
CA ASP A 220 1.05 8.67 26.02
C ASP A 220 -0.15 9.59 25.79
N ILE A 221 0.07 10.80 25.28
CA ILE A 221 -1.00 11.72 24.89
C ILE A 221 -1.82 11.11 23.75
N LEU A 222 -1.17 10.68 22.67
CA LEU A 222 -1.82 10.10 21.49
C LEU A 222 -2.62 8.85 21.85
N ASN A 223 -2.06 7.94 22.65
CA ASN A 223 -2.74 6.72 23.06
C ASN A 223 -4.03 7.02 23.86
N ARG A 224 -3.98 7.96 24.82
CA ARG A 224 -5.18 8.40 25.57
C ARG A 224 -6.21 9.06 24.67
N ASN A 225 -5.75 9.88 23.73
CA ASN A 225 -6.59 10.61 22.78
C ASN A 225 -7.28 9.67 21.78
N LEU A 226 -6.58 8.66 21.27
CA LEU A 226 -7.16 7.62 20.40
C LEU A 226 -8.19 6.77 21.15
N ALA A 227 -7.89 6.35 22.39
CA ALA A 227 -8.85 5.62 23.22
C ALA A 227 -10.09 6.47 23.53
N HIS A 228 -9.93 7.78 23.76
CA HIS A 228 -11.06 8.69 23.88
C HIS A 228 -11.86 8.79 22.57
N PHE A 229 -11.19 8.94 21.44
CA PHE A 229 -11.84 9.03 20.14
C PHE A 229 -12.62 7.76 19.79
N ALA A 230 -12.06 6.57 20.07
CA ALA A 230 -12.74 5.29 19.90
C ALA A 230 -14.04 5.21 20.71
N ARG A 231 -14.06 5.76 21.94
CA ARG A 231 -15.28 5.87 22.76
C ARG A 231 -16.30 6.82 22.14
N MET A 232 -15.86 7.94 21.56
CA MET A 232 -16.77 8.88 20.88
C MET A 232 -17.36 8.24 19.61
N ILE A 233 -16.53 7.55 18.81
CA ILE A 233 -17.00 6.77 17.66
C ILE A 233 -18.05 5.75 18.09
N LYS A 234 -17.79 4.96 19.14
CA LYS A 234 -18.77 3.99 19.66
C LYS A 234 -20.07 4.67 20.10
N LYS A 235 -19.97 5.79 20.83
CA LYS A 235 -21.12 6.53 21.35
C LYS A 235 -22.01 7.11 20.25
N PHE A 236 -21.43 7.73 19.23
CA PHE A 236 -22.17 8.50 18.22
C PHE A 236 -22.46 7.72 16.93
N LEU A 237 -21.61 6.76 16.57
CA LEU A 237 -21.73 5.98 15.34
C LEU A 237 -22.07 4.50 15.60
N GLY A 238 -22.04 4.05 16.86
CA GLY A 238 -22.29 2.64 17.21
C GLY A 238 -21.22 1.66 16.73
N LYS A 239 -20.04 2.16 16.31
CA LYS A 239 -18.95 1.32 15.78
C LYS A 239 -17.89 1.05 16.83
N GLU A 240 -17.48 -0.21 16.96
CA GLU A 240 -16.38 -0.62 17.83
C GLU A 240 -15.11 -0.74 17.00
N VAL A 241 -14.11 0.08 17.31
CA VAL A 241 -12.85 0.16 16.54
C VAL A 241 -11.59 0.11 17.41
N ALA A 242 -11.73 0.08 18.73
CA ALA A 242 -10.59 0.15 19.65
C ALA A 242 -9.65 -1.06 19.51
N ASP A 243 -10.25 -2.26 19.45
CA ASP A 243 -9.56 -3.55 19.47
C ASP A 243 -9.66 -4.29 18.13
N THR A 244 -10.27 -3.68 17.11
CA THR A 244 -10.43 -4.28 15.78
C THR A 244 -9.06 -4.48 15.14
N PRO A 245 -8.74 -5.71 14.67
CA PRO A 245 -7.50 -5.96 13.95
C PRO A 245 -7.31 -5.00 12.77
N GLY A 246 -6.11 -4.42 12.68
CA GLY A 246 -5.73 -3.46 11.65
C GLY A 246 -6.31 -2.06 11.80
N ALA A 247 -7.18 -1.80 12.78
CA ALA A 247 -7.71 -0.46 13.02
C ALA A 247 -6.63 0.57 13.40
N GLY A 248 -5.48 0.11 13.91
CA GLY A 248 -4.33 0.96 14.20
C GLY A 248 -3.48 1.34 13.00
N ALA A 249 -3.72 0.73 11.83
CA ALA A 249 -3.00 1.01 10.61
C ALA A 249 -3.03 2.50 10.27
N ALA A 250 -1.92 2.98 9.71
CA ALA A 250 -1.72 4.40 9.39
C ALA A 250 -1.92 5.39 10.54
N GLY A 251 -1.75 5.00 11.81
CA GLY A 251 -1.97 5.91 12.94
C GLY A 251 -3.45 6.05 13.31
N GLY A 252 -4.21 4.97 13.11
CA GLY A 252 -5.64 4.92 13.37
C GLY A 252 -6.51 5.34 12.19
N LEU A 253 -5.95 5.61 11.01
CA LEU A 253 -6.76 5.85 9.81
C LEU A 253 -7.60 4.62 9.45
N GLY A 254 -7.09 3.40 9.72
CA GLY A 254 -7.87 2.17 9.59
C GLY A 254 -9.17 2.23 10.39
N ALA A 255 -9.11 2.61 11.67
CA ALA A 255 -10.30 2.84 12.49
C ALA A 255 -11.25 3.89 11.90
N GLY A 256 -10.72 4.99 11.37
CA GLY A 256 -11.52 6.03 10.71
C GLY A 256 -12.24 5.52 9.46
N LEU A 257 -11.54 4.75 8.60
CA LEU A 257 -12.12 4.15 7.40
C LEU A 257 -13.23 3.16 7.75
N ILE A 258 -13.04 2.32 8.77
CA ILE A 258 -14.08 1.41 9.28
C ILE A 258 -15.28 2.20 9.83
N ALA A 259 -15.02 3.17 10.70
CA ALA A 259 -16.06 3.86 11.45
C ALA A 259 -16.94 4.76 10.58
N PHE A 260 -16.31 5.56 9.71
CA PHE A 260 -16.99 6.60 8.94
C PHE A 260 -17.38 6.13 7.53
N LEU A 261 -16.62 5.21 6.93
CA LEU A 261 -16.84 4.77 5.54
C LEU A 261 -17.31 3.31 5.45
N GLY A 262 -17.44 2.59 6.58
CA GLY A 262 -17.84 1.18 6.57
C GLY A 262 -16.82 0.28 5.86
N ALA A 263 -15.56 0.69 5.81
CA ALA A 263 -14.54 0.03 5.01
C ALA A 263 -14.22 -1.38 5.52
N LYS A 264 -13.89 -2.28 4.59
CA LYS A 264 -13.36 -3.62 4.88
C LYS A 264 -11.84 -3.60 4.82
N LEU A 265 -11.19 -4.15 5.84
CA LEU A 265 -9.75 -4.38 5.80
C LEU A 265 -9.52 -5.75 5.16
N GLU A 266 -8.71 -5.76 4.12
CA GLU A 266 -8.33 -6.97 3.39
C GLU A 266 -6.80 -7.01 3.27
N PRO A 267 -6.19 -8.22 3.26
CA PRO A 267 -4.77 -8.37 2.99
C PRO A 267 -4.41 -7.65 1.68
N GLY A 268 -3.36 -6.84 1.73
CA GLY A 268 -3.02 -5.92 0.66
C GLY A 268 -2.76 -6.65 -0.64
N ILE A 269 -1.94 -7.70 -0.60
CA ILE A 269 -1.60 -8.45 -1.82
C ILE A 269 -2.79 -9.15 -2.47
N ASP A 270 -3.67 -9.79 -1.69
CA ASP A 270 -4.81 -10.51 -2.24
C ASP A 270 -5.73 -9.54 -2.98
N ARG A 271 -5.99 -8.39 -2.35
CA ARG A 271 -6.81 -7.35 -2.96
C ARG A 271 -6.17 -6.78 -4.23
N MET A 272 -4.85 -6.65 -4.24
CA MET A 272 -4.10 -6.12 -5.38
C MET A 272 -4.06 -7.11 -6.55
N ILE A 273 -3.95 -8.41 -6.26
CA ILE A 273 -4.08 -9.49 -7.25
C ILE A 273 -5.45 -9.43 -7.92
N ASP A 274 -6.52 -9.34 -7.13
CA ASP A 274 -7.89 -9.25 -7.65
C ASP A 274 -8.07 -7.97 -8.49
N ALA A 275 -7.62 -6.82 -7.96
CA ALA A 275 -7.73 -5.55 -8.66
C ALA A 275 -6.90 -5.49 -9.94
N SER A 276 -5.80 -6.24 -10.04
CA SER A 276 -4.96 -6.31 -11.24
C SER A 276 -5.50 -7.25 -12.33
N ASN A 277 -6.50 -8.08 -12.03
CA ASN A 277 -6.94 -9.20 -12.88
C ASN A 277 -5.79 -10.18 -13.21
N LEU A 278 -4.86 -10.42 -12.28
CA LEU A 278 -3.70 -11.28 -12.50
C LEU A 278 -4.08 -12.70 -12.90
N GLU A 279 -5.09 -13.29 -12.25
CA GLU A 279 -5.52 -14.67 -12.51
C GLU A 279 -5.96 -14.87 -13.96
N GLU A 280 -6.70 -13.92 -14.54
CA GLU A 280 -7.06 -13.95 -15.95
C GLU A 280 -5.84 -13.86 -16.88
N LYS A 281 -4.79 -13.14 -16.48
CA LYS A 281 -3.56 -13.01 -17.27
C LYS A 281 -2.70 -14.26 -17.19
N LEU A 282 -2.72 -14.97 -16.06
CA LEU A 282 -1.99 -16.22 -15.85
C LEU A 282 -2.44 -17.35 -16.78
N LYS A 283 -3.73 -17.37 -17.19
CA LYS A 283 -4.26 -18.41 -18.09
C LYS A 283 -3.39 -18.61 -19.33
N GLY A 284 -2.88 -19.83 -19.50
CA GLY A 284 -2.03 -20.21 -20.64
C GLY A 284 -0.62 -19.62 -20.63
N ALA A 285 -0.14 -19.05 -19.51
CA ALA A 285 1.25 -18.65 -19.39
C ALA A 285 2.16 -19.86 -19.13
N ASP A 286 3.37 -19.82 -19.69
CA ASP A 286 4.37 -20.89 -19.58
C ASP A 286 5.32 -20.65 -18.40
N LEU A 287 5.43 -19.40 -17.93
CA LEU A 287 6.37 -18.98 -16.88
C LEU A 287 5.90 -17.68 -16.23
N VAL A 288 6.10 -17.56 -14.92
CA VAL A 288 5.99 -16.30 -14.18
C VAL A 288 7.37 -15.88 -13.67
N ILE A 289 7.69 -14.60 -13.87
CA ILE A 289 8.85 -13.94 -13.26
C ILE A 289 8.32 -12.85 -12.33
N SER A 290 8.73 -12.88 -11.08
CA SER A 290 8.45 -11.81 -10.11
C SER A 290 9.72 -11.47 -9.33
N GLY A 291 9.61 -10.61 -8.33
CA GLY A 291 10.75 -10.16 -7.55
C GLY A 291 10.44 -8.97 -6.66
N GLU A 292 11.30 -8.76 -5.69
CA GLU A 292 11.32 -7.58 -4.83
C GLU A 292 12.76 -7.24 -4.43
N GLY A 293 12.96 -6.09 -3.80
CA GLY A 293 14.30 -5.64 -3.40
C GLY A 293 15.01 -6.57 -2.41
N ARG A 294 14.27 -7.23 -1.51
CA ARG A 294 14.82 -8.19 -0.55
C ARG A 294 13.89 -9.37 -0.38
N ILE A 295 14.41 -10.56 -0.67
CA ILE A 295 13.72 -11.82 -0.45
C ILE A 295 14.19 -12.41 0.89
N ASP A 296 13.27 -12.52 1.84
CA ASP A 296 13.52 -13.07 3.18
C ASP A 296 12.29 -13.83 3.71
N GLU A 297 12.30 -14.20 4.99
CA GLU A 297 11.20 -14.95 5.62
C GLU A 297 9.89 -14.18 5.53
N GLN A 298 9.93 -12.84 5.61
CA GLN A 298 8.73 -12.01 5.55
C GLN A 298 8.11 -12.03 4.16
N THR A 299 8.91 -12.22 3.10
CA THR A 299 8.38 -12.45 1.74
C THR A 299 7.38 -13.60 1.73
N ALA A 300 7.63 -14.65 2.51
CA ALA A 300 6.77 -15.82 2.60
C ALA A 300 5.44 -15.57 3.34
N TYR A 301 5.26 -14.40 3.97
CA TYR A 301 4.10 -14.06 4.80
C TYR A 301 3.33 -12.88 4.19
N GLY A 302 2.78 -13.08 2.98
CA GLY A 302 1.79 -12.16 2.41
C GLY A 302 2.37 -10.99 1.61
N LYS A 303 3.64 -11.04 1.20
CA LYS A 303 4.18 -10.03 0.27
C LYS A 303 3.85 -10.34 -1.19
N THR A 304 4.00 -9.31 -2.02
CA THR A 304 3.75 -9.33 -3.46
C THR A 304 4.29 -10.56 -4.21
N PRO A 305 5.58 -10.93 -4.10
CA PRO A 305 6.10 -12.05 -4.89
C PRO A 305 5.49 -13.40 -4.49
N MET A 306 5.14 -13.57 -3.22
CA MET A 306 4.52 -14.79 -2.72
C MET A 306 3.07 -14.89 -3.19
N GLY A 307 2.30 -13.81 -3.09
CA GLY A 307 0.92 -13.80 -3.62
C GLY A 307 0.90 -14.17 -5.10
N VAL A 308 1.79 -13.58 -5.91
CA VAL A 308 1.95 -13.94 -7.33
C VAL A 308 2.29 -15.43 -7.50
N ALA A 309 3.25 -15.94 -6.74
CA ALA A 309 3.68 -17.33 -6.83
C ALA A 309 2.55 -18.33 -6.45
N GLU A 310 1.76 -18.03 -5.43
CA GLU A 310 0.62 -18.85 -5.02
C GLU A 310 -0.43 -18.96 -6.12
N ARG A 311 -0.74 -17.85 -6.81
CA ARG A 311 -1.71 -17.84 -7.91
C ARG A 311 -1.18 -18.57 -9.13
N ALA A 312 0.10 -18.40 -9.46
CA ALA A 312 0.75 -19.12 -10.55
C ALA A 312 0.77 -20.64 -10.28
N LYS A 313 1.04 -21.05 -9.03
CA LYS A 313 1.06 -22.46 -8.62
C LYS A 313 -0.31 -23.14 -8.76
N LYS A 314 -1.41 -22.44 -8.47
CA LYS A 314 -2.77 -22.98 -8.68
C LYS A 314 -3.03 -23.37 -10.14
N GLU A 315 -2.39 -22.66 -11.08
CA GLU A 315 -2.45 -22.92 -12.52
C GLU A 315 -1.31 -23.84 -13.01
N ASN A 316 -0.48 -24.39 -12.10
CA ASN A 316 0.70 -25.21 -12.38
C ASN A 316 1.75 -24.51 -13.27
N ILE A 317 1.90 -23.20 -13.11
CA ILE A 317 2.84 -22.39 -13.89
C ILE A 317 4.13 -22.21 -13.07
N PRO A 318 5.31 -22.51 -13.63
CA PRO A 318 6.57 -22.34 -12.91
C PRO A 318 6.86 -20.87 -12.60
N VAL A 319 7.51 -20.62 -11.46
CA VAL A 319 7.77 -19.28 -10.91
C VAL A 319 9.25 -19.08 -10.63
N ILE A 320 9.82 -18.02 -11.20
CA ILE A 320 11.17 -17.52 -10.87
C ILE A 320 11.03 -16.20 -10.13
N LEU A 321 11.62 -16.11 -8.94
CA LEU A 321 11.75 -14.85 -8.22
C LEU A 321 13.17 -14.31 -8.34
N ILE A 322 13.28 -13.03 -8.70
CA ILE A 322 14.55 -12.30 -8.77
C ILE A 322 14.62 -11.29 -7.64
N GLY A 323 15.57 -11.45 -6.72
CA GLY A 323 15.75 -10.59 -5.56
C GLY A 323 16.91 -9.61 -5.69
N GLY A 324 16.78 -8.41 -5.12
CA GLY A 324 17.95 -7.54 -4.86
C GLY A 324 18.96 -8.23 -3.93
N GLU A 325 18.45 -8.76 -2.84
CA GLU A 325 19.14 -9.56 -1.83
C GLU A 325 18.31 -10.83 -1.57
N ILE A 326 18.93 -12.00 -1.47
CA ILE A 326 18.26 -13.23 -0.99
C ILE A 326 18.89 -13.61 0.35
N ARG A 327 18.11 -13.57 1.42
CA ARG A 327 18.54 -13.96 2.76
C ARG A 327 18.34 -15.45 3.00
N ILE A 328 19.01 -15.99 4.02
CA ILE A 328 18.98 -17.42 4.37
C ILE A 328 17.54 -17.94 4.48
N GLY A 329 16.68 -17.20 5.19
CA GLY A 329 15.29 -17.58 5.38
C GLY A 329 14.40 -17.46 4.14
N GLY A 330 14.86 -16.84 3.05
CA GLY A 330 14.12 -16.80 1.78
C GLY A 330 13.98 -18.18 1.12
N LYS A 331 14.78 -19.18 1.51
CA LYS A 331 14.67 -20.55 0.97
C LYS A 331 13.34 -21.24 1.29
N VAL A 332 12.63 -20.80 2.33
CA VAL A 332 11.28 -21.32 2.65
C VAL A 332 10.29 -21.15 1.49
N LEU A 333 10.56 -20.22 0.57
CA LEU A 333 9.68 -19.95 -0.57
C LEU A 333 9.60 -21.11 -1.56
N TYR A 334 10.61 -21.99 -1.61
CA TYR A 334 10.57 -23.19 -2.46
C TYR A 334 9.40 -24.10 -2.09
N GLU A 335 9.16 -24.28 -0.79
CA GLU A 335 8.05 -25.09 -0.28
C GLU A 335 6.68 -24.46 -0.59
N LYS A 336 6.66 -23.12 -0.78
CA LYS A 336 5.44 -22.35 -0.99
C LYS A 336 5.06 -22.09 -2.44
N GLY A 337 5.83 -22.57 -3.43
CA GLY A 337 5.48 -22.43 -4.85
C GLY A 337 6.41 -21.61 -5.71
N VAL A 338 7.59 -21.24 -5.20
CA VAL A 338 8.66 -20.68 -6.02
C VAL A 338 9.53 -21.81 -6.53
N ASP A 339 9.83 -21.86 -7.82
CA ASP A 339 10.67 -22.92 -8.42
C ASP A 339 12.14 -22.52 -8.48
N ALA A 340 12.44 -21.23 -8.58
CA ALA A 340 13.81 -20.72 -8.62
C ALA A 340 13.95 -19.34 -7.96
N LEU A 341 15.03 -19.16 -7.19
CA LEU A 341 15.45 -17.88 -6.66
C LEU A 341 16.75 -17.42 -7.33
N ILE A 342 16.75 -16.18 -7.85
CA ILE A 342 17.91 -15.60 -8.54
C ILE A 342 18.28 -14.27 -7.87
N SER A 343 19.53 -14.14 -7.43
CA SER A 343 20.05 -12.85 -6.97
C SER A 343 20.35 -11.95 -8.16
N SER A 344 19.92 -10.69 -8.08
CA SER A 344 20.31 -9.67 -9.05
C SER A 344 21.78 -9.26 -8.91
N VAL A 345 22.27 -9.22 -7.66
CA VAL A 345 23.68 -9.00 -7.34
C VAL A 345 24.48 -10.26 -7.63
N ASP A 346 25.49 -10.15 -8.50
CA ASP A 346 26.31 -11.26 -9.00
C ASP A 346 27.74 -11.30 -8.46
N ARG A 347 28.15 -10.27 -7.70
CA ARG A 347 29.46 -10.20 -7.05
C ARG A 347 29.37 -9.39 -5.75
N VAL A 348 30.31 -9.64 -4.84
CA VAL A 348 30.48 -8.83 -3.64
C VAL A 348 30.72 -7.38 -4.03
N SER A 349 29.87 -6.47 -3.55
CA SER A 349 29.89 -5.04 -3.86
C SER A 349 29.38 -4.25 -2.67
N SER A 350 29.74 -2.97 -2.59
CA SER A 350 29.14 -2.06 -1.60
C SER A 350 27.66 -1.79 -1.94
N LEU A 351 26.83 -1.47 -0.94
CA LEU A 351 25.42 -1.12 -1.18
C LEU A 351 25.28 0.05 -2.16
N SER A 352 26.13 1.07 -2.04
CA SER A 352 26.12 2.23 -2.94
C SER A 352 26.42 1.86 -4.39
N GLU A 353 27.33 0.90 -4.62
CA GLU A 353 27.62 0.37 -5.96
C GLU A 353 26.46 -0.47 -6.50
N VAL A 354 25.87 -1.33 -5.65
CA VAL A 354 24.69 -2.13 -6.01
C VAL A 354 23.53 -1.22 -6.44
N MET A 355 23.24 -0.18 -5.65
CA MET A 355 22.16 0.77 -5.93
C MET A 355 22.41 1.55 -7.22
N ARG A 356 23.67 1.94 -7.49
CA ARG A 356 24.05 2.65 -8.73
C ARG A 356 23.88 1.77 -9.97
N ASN A 357 24.17 0.48 -9.84
CA ASN A 357 24.15 -0.47 -10.96
C ASN A 357 22.88 -1.34 -10.99
N SER A 358 21.90 -1.09 -10.12
CA SER A 358 20.76 -1.99 -9.87
C SER A 358 19.98 -2.33 -11.13
N ARG A 359 19.75 -1.35 -12.01
CA ARG A 359 19.07 -1.54 -13.30
C ARG A 359 19.78 -2.54 -14.21
N ARG A 360 21.10 -2.42 -14.31
CA ARG A 360 21.91 -3.34 -15.13
C ARG A 360 21.97 -4.71 -14.49
N ALA A 361 22.21 -4.77 -13.18
CA ALA A 361 22.27 -6.02 -12.42
C ALA A 361 20.96 -6.83 -12.55
N LEU A 362 19.81 -6.17 -12.44
CA LEU A 362 18.50 -6.79 -12.62
C LEU A 362 18.30 -7.33 -14.05
N MET A 363 18.63 -6.55 -15.08
CA MET A 363 18.55 -6.99 -16.48
C MET A 363 19.43 -8.23 -16.73
N ASP A 364 20.67 -8.19 -16.27
CA ASP A 364 21.62 -9.29 -16.43
C ASP A 364 21.17 -10.52 -15.63
N ALA A 365 20.50 -10.34 -14.48
CA ALA A 365 19.89 -11.43 -13.70
C ALA A 365 18.70 -12.08 -14.40
N SER A 366 17.82 -11.29 -15.00
CA SER A 366 16.72 -11.82 -15.81
C SER A 366 17.23 -12.57 -17.04
N GLU A 367 18.31 -12.09 -17.68
CA GLU A 367 18.98 -12.82 -18.75
C GLU A 367 19.57 -14.14 -18.25
N ARG A 368 20.30 -14.13 -17.12
CA ARG A 368 20.85 -15.35 -16.50
C ARG A 368 19.76 -16.38 -16.21
N ALA A 369 18.64 -15.96 -15.63
CA ALA A 369 17.49 -16.82 -15.38
C ALA A 369 16.97 -17.45 -16.68
N MET A 370 16.81 -16.67 -17.74
CA MET A 370 16.31 -17.19 -19.02
C MET A 370 17.31 -18.11 -19.72
N ARG A 371 18.63 -17.91 -19.54
CA ARG A 371 19.63 -18.85 -20.05
C ARG A 371 19.49 -20.23 -19.40
N LEU A 372 19.20 -20.29 -18.10
CA LEU A 372 18.92 -21.54 -17.40
C LEU A 372 17.64 -22.21 -17.94
N VAL A 373 16.57 -21.44 -18.14
CA VAL A 373 15.33 -21.95 -18.76
C VAL A 373 15.59 -22.49 -20.16
N LYS A 374 16.39 -21.79 -20.98
CA LYS A 374 16.76 -22.24 -22.33
C LYS A 374 17.50 -23.58 -22.33
N ILE A 375 18.40 -23.79 -21.36
CA ILE A 375 19.06 -25.10 -21.18
C ILE A 375 18.00 -26.15 -20.85
N GLY A 376 17.11 -25.88 -19.90
CA GLY A 376 16.01 -26.79 -19.54
C GLY A 376 15.15 -27.21 -20.73
N CYS A 377 14.82 -26.29 -21.63
CA CYS A 377 14.06 -26.61 -22.85
C CYS A 377 14.78 -27.58 -23.81
N LEU A 378 16.11 -27.70 -23.72
CA LEU A 378 16.93 -28.60 -24.54
C LEU A 378 17.09 -30.00 -23.92
N LEU A 379 16.88 -30.14 -22.61
CA LEU A 379 17.10 -31.39 -21.86
C LEU A 379 15.92 -32.38 -21.97
N ARG A 380 15.34 -32.53 -23.16
CA ARG A 380 14.21 -33.43 -23.41
C ARG A 380 14.48 -34.88 -23.05
#